data_AF-A0AAX3J466-F1
#
_entry.id   AF-A0AAX3J466-F1
#
_cell.length_a   1.000
_cell.length_b   1.000
_cell.length_c   1.000
_cell.angle_alpha   90.00
_cell.angle_beta   90.00
_cell.angle_gamma   90.00
#
_symmetry.space_group_name_H-M   'P 1'
#
loop_
_entity.id
_entity.type
_entity.pdbx_description
1 polymer ?
#
loop_
_entity_poly.entity_id
_entity_poly.type
_entity_poly.pdbx_seq_one_letter_code
_entity_poly.pdbx_strand_id
1 'polypeptide(L)'
;MINRLLFAGLLLLLPSFGYAACALPASTASFGSVTTFVANSTVSAVTTNANVNCGAGAALSLLGNNQITFQLTGATNSNGTRGILKRSGDTGSDNVPVRLCTDSAYATELTVGGTPFVYGSQTLINLAGLLGSLNFTIPIYLRTVPGQVVAAGTYQVTLNMAVTYRICTSIAIGNLCLSEQTGSGVIPITVTAILTNDCTTITAPNISFGSAPLVGSFSSVSQTINVLCSKGSTYTVGLSNGSYPVGSVRNMASGANRLSYEIYKSTTSNRWGPGGTERWSSTTSSAVSADGLTRGFNYTARVLTSQNTPPAGNYSDSVVVDLSF
;
A
#
# COMPACT_ATOMS: atom_id res chain seq x y z
N MET A 1 70.72 -30.02 14.07
CA MET A 1 69.25 -30.14 13.99
C MET A 1 68.49 -28.84 14.30
N ILE A 2 69.17 -27.70 14.55
CA ILE A 2 68.52 -26.41 14.88
C ILE A 2 68.17 -25.54 13.64
N ASN A 3 68.86 -25.71 12.51
CA ASN A 3 68.58 -24.95 11.28
C ASN A 3 67.32 -25.39 10.52
N ARG A 4 66.74 -26.56 10.82
CA ARG A 4 65.50 -27.03 10.17
C ARG A 4 64.22 -26.57 10.87
N LEU A 5 64.31 -26.16 12.13
CA LEU A 5 63.18 -25.65 12.92
C LEU A 5 62.89 -24.15 12.67
N LEU A 6 63.91 -23.39 12.21
CA LEU A 6 63.74 -21.98 11.84
C LEU A 6 62.96 -21.77 10.54
N PHE A 7 63.04 -22.71 9.59
CA PHE A 7 62.26 -22.62 8.34
C PHE A 7 60.78 -23.02 8.50
N ALA A 8 60.44 -23.81 9.52
CA ALA A 8 59.05 -24.19 9.81
C ALA A 8 58.29 -23.12 10.63
N GLY A 9 59.00 -22.30 11.42
CA GLY A 9 58.40 -21.20 12.18
C GLY A 9 58.03 -19.97 11.33
N LEU A 10 58.69 -19.77 10.18
CA LEU A 10 58.45 -18.61 9.32
C LEU A 10 57.20 -18.76 8.42
N LEU A 11 56.71 -19.98 8.19
CA LEU A 11 55.47 -20.22 7.44
C LEU A 11 54.19 -20.02 8.29
N LEU A 12 54.29 -19.95 9.61
CA LEU A 12 53.15 -19.75 10.53
C LEU A 12 52.88 -18.26 10.84
N LEU A 13 53.69 -17.36 10.29
CA LEU A 13 53.56 -15.90 10.40
C LEU A 13 53.03 -15.24 9.12
N LEU A 14 52.59 -16.04 8.14
CA LEU A 14 51.79 -15.52 7.04
C LEU A 14 50.44 -15.11 7.63
N PRO A 15 50.10 -13.81 7.72
CA PRO A 15 48.71 -13.45 7.95
C PRO A 15 47.94 -14.14 6.82
N SER A 16 46.98 -14.98 7.19
CA SER A 16 45.98 -15.46 6.25
C SER A 16 45.36 -14.20 5.64
N PHE A 17 45.79 -13.84 4.42
CA PHE A 17 45.10 -12.89 3.57
C PHE A 17 43.78 -13.55 3.18
N GLY A 18 42.87 -13.64 4.15
CA GLY A 18 41.48 -13.94 3.88
C GLY A 18 40.97 -12.75 3.09
N TYR A 19 40.84 -12.91 1.77
CA TYR A 19 40.07 -11.98 0.95
C TYR A 19 38.65 -12.01 1.52
N ALA A 20 38.30 -10.99 2.30
CA ALA A 20 36.93 -10.84 2.78
C ALA A 20 36.07 -10.63 1.54
N ALA A 21 35.06 -11.48 1.30
CA ALA A 21 34.05 -11.22 0.28
C ALA A 21 33.35 -9.88 0.56
N CYS A 22 32.88 -9.18 -0.48
CA CYS A 22 32.11 -7.96 -0.25
C CYS A 22 30.84 -8.32 0.54
N ALA A 23 30.53 -7.55 1.59
CA ALA A 23 29.32 -7.73 2.35
C ALA A 23 28.12 -7.14 1.59
N LEU A 24 27.02 -7.90 1.57
CA LEU A 24 25.78 -7.59 0.85
C LEU A 24 24.62 -7.54 1.86
N PRO A 25 24.54 -6.50 2.72
CA PRO A 25 23.53 -6.44 3.76
C PRO A 25 22.11 -6.30 3.16
N ALA A 26 21.13 -6.87 3.86
CA ALA A 26 19.72 -6.72 3.51
C ALA A 26 19.30 -5.24 3.47
N SER A 27 18.34 -4.93 2.61
CA SER A 27 17.80 -3.57 2.43
C SER A 27 16.31 -3.57 2.68
N THR A 28 15.78 -2.42 3.11
CA THR A 28 14.33 -2.26 3.35
C THR A 28 13.79 -1.03 2.67
N ALA A 29 12.55 -1.09 2.22
CA ALA A 29 11.82 0.05 1.68
C ALA A 29 10.36 0.00 2.16
N SER A 30 9.76 1.17 2.37
CA SER A 30 8.35 1.27 2.73
C SER A 30 7.65 2.35 1.93
N PHE A 31 6.52 2.01 1.32
CA PHE A 31 5.62 2.99 0.70
C PHE A 31 4.77 3.74 1.73
N GLY A 32 4.93 3.46 3.03
CA GLY A 32 4.16 4.08 4.10
C GLY A 32 2.72 3.55 4.16
N SER A 33 1.83 4.41 4.67
CA SER A 33 0.40 4.11 4.85
C SER A 33 -0.45 4.96 3.91
N VAL A 34 -1.29 4.31 3.11
CA VAL A 34 -2.24 4.96 2.19
C VAL A 34 -3.56 4.19 2.19
N THR A 35 -4.66 4.83 1.78
CA THR A 35 -5.94 4.11 1.65
C THR A 35 -5.92 3.17 0.44
N THR A 36 -6.78 2.15 0.44
CA THR A 36 -6.89 1.22 -0.71
C THR A 36 -7.26 1.94 -2.01
N PHE A 37 -7.99 3.07 -1.94
CA PHE A 37 -8.36 3.85 -3.12
C PHE A 37 -7.18 4.66 -3.67
N VAL A 38 -6.38 5.27 -2.79
CA VAL A 38 -5.15 5.97 -3.19
C VAL A 38 -4.17 4.99 -3.83
N ALA A 39 -3.97 3.81 -3.24
CA ALA A 39 -3.12 2.76 -3.83
C ALA A 39 -3.61 2.26 -5.20
N ASN A 40 -4.93 2.25 -5.42
CA ASN A 40 -5.53 1.86 -6.69
C ASN A 40 -5.37 2.95 -7.77
N SER A 41 -5.39 4.24 -7.42
CA SER A 41 -5.45 5.34 -8.38
C SER A 41 -4.14 6.08 -8.59
N THR A 42 -3.21 6.00 -7.63
CA THR A 42 -1.98 6.80 -7.62
C THR A 42 -0.75 5.92 -7.47
N VAL A 43 0.32 6.30 -8.18
CA VAL A 43 1.62 5.64 -8.06
C VAL A 43 2.29 6.11 -6.78
N SER A 44 2.70 5.18 -5.93
CA SER A 44 3.58 5.45 -4.79
C SER A 44 5.01 5.10 -5.18
N ALA A 45 5.96 5.94 -4.80
CA ALA A 45 7.38 5.80 -5.12
C ALA A 45 8.22 5.87 -3.83
N VAL A 46 9.26 5.05 -3.76
CA VAL A 46 10.24 5.06 -2.66
C VAL A 46 11.62 4.70 -3.19
N THR A 47 12.67 5.23 -2.57
CA THR A 47 14.06 4.88 -2.85
C THR A 47 14.64 4.15 -1.65
N THR A 48 15.47 3.14 -1.92
CA THR A 48 16.34 2.52 -0.91
C THR A 48 17.72 2.30 -1.52
N ASN A 49 18.68 1.86 -0.72
CA ASN A 49 20.05 1.65 -1.17
C ASN A 49 20.40 0.17 -1.14
N ALA A 50 20.99 -0.32 -2.21
CA ALA A 50 21.64 -1.61 -2.27
C ALA A 50 23.14 -1.42 -2.01
N ASN A 51 23.60 -1.93 -0.87
CA ASN A 51 24.98 -1.73 -0.44
C ASN A 51 25.85 -2.91 -0.89
N VAL A 52 26.98 -2.60 -1.53
CA VAL A 52 28.03 -3.55 -1.87
C VAL A 52 29.31 -3.11 -1.18
N ASN A 53 29.63 -3.75 -0.06
CA ASN A 53 30.67 -3.29 0.85
C ASN A 53 31.94 -4.13 0.69
N CYS A 54 32.86 -3.69 -0.16
CA CYS A 54 34.11 -4.41 -0.43
C CYS A 54 35.26 -4.00 0.51
N GLY A 55 35.03 -3.05 1.41
CA GLY A 55 35.99 -2.66 2.45
C GLY A 55 36.81 -1.42 2.10
N ALA A 56 38.04 -1.37 2.61
CA ALA A 56 38.96 -0.24 2.41
C ALA A 56 39.61 -0.30 1.02
N GLY A 57 39.75 0.87 0.39
CA GLY A 57 40.48 1.04 -0.86
C GLY A 57 40.68 2.53 -1.16
N ALA A 58 41.12 2.84 -2.37
CA ALA A 58 41.29 4.21 -2.85
C ALA A 58 40.56 4.36 -4.19
N ALA A 59 40.03 5.56 -4.49
CA ALA A 59 39.31 5.81 -5.75
C ALA A 59 40.16 5.48 -7.00
N LEU A 60 41.49 5.54 -6.87
CA LEU A 60 42.45 5.19 -7.92
C LEU A 60 42.42 3.69 -8.29
N SER A 61 41.96 2.81 -7.42
CA SER A 61 41.76 1.39 -7.76
C SER A 61 40.59 1.20 -8.72
N LEU A 62 39.64 2.15 -8.74
CA LEU A 62 38.47 2.13 -9.61
C LEU A 62 38.79 2.49 -11.07
N LEU A 63 40.00 2.99 -11.37
CA LEU A 63 40.47 3.23 -12.73
C LEU A 63 40.74 1.93 -13.51
N GLY A 64 40.79 0.77 -12.83
CA GLY A 64 40.77 -0.54 -13.47
C GLY A 64 39.39 -0.93 -14.02
N ASN A 65 39.27 -2.13 -14.56
CA ASN A 65 38.00 -2.68 -15.04
C ASN A 65 37.14 -3.19 -13.85
N ASN A 66 36.36 -2.28 -13.26
CA ASN A 66 35.52 -2.51 -12.10
C ASN A 66 34.05 -2.61 -12.53
N GLN A 67 33.35 -3.60 -11.97
CA GLN A 67 31.97 -3.85 -12.34
C GLN A 67 31.16 -4.37 -11.16
N ILE A 68 29.95 -3.84 -10.99
CA ILE A 68 28.89 -4.42 -10.17
C ILE A 68 27.71 -4.70 -11.07
N THR A 69 27.19 -5.93 -11.03
CA THR A 69 26.06 -6.37 -11.85
C THR A 69 24.90 -6.72 -10.94
N PHE A 70 23.75 -6.09 -11.16
CA PHE A 70 22.51 -6.38 -10.47
C PHE A 70 21.57 -7.17 -11.38
N GLN A 71 20.98 -8.23 -10.85
CA GLN A 71 19.91 -8.96 -11.51
C GLN A 71 18.83 -9.33 -10.49
N LEU A 72 17.57 -8.99 -10.77
CA LEU A 72 16.47 -9.48 -9.95
C LEU A 72 16.21 -10.95 -10.31
N THR A 73 16.55 -11.87 -9.42
CA THR A 73 16.46 -13.32 -9.69
C THR A 73 15.21 -13.95 -9.12
N GLY A 74 14.61 -13.34 -8.11
CA GLY A 74 13.40 -13.85 -7.49
C GLY A 74 12.66 -12.81 -6.66
N ALA A 75 11.42 -13.13 -6.31
CA ALA A 75 10.63 -12.44 -5.32
C ALA A 75 9.86 -13.47 -4.49
N THR A 76 9.61 -13.20 -3.21
CA THR A 76 8.81 -14.10 -2.36
C THR A 76 7.38 -14.25 -2.88
N ASN A 77 6.86 -13.23 -3.56
CA ASN A 77 5.61 -13.25 -4.28
C ASN A 77 5.82 -12.56 -5.63
N SER A 78 5.38 -13.20 -6.72
CA SER A 78 5.43 -12.63 -8.07
C SER A 78 4.18 -12.96 -8.87
N ASN A 79 3.91 -12.14 -9.88
CA ASN A 79 2.95 -12.43 -10.94
C ASN A 79 3.68 -12.23 -12.27
N GLY A 80 3.91 -13.33 -13.00
CA GLY A 80 4.83 -13.35 -14.12
C GLY A 80 6.24 -12.93 -13.70
N THR A 81 6.80 -11.94 -14.39
CA THR A 81 8.16 -11.42 -14.15
C THR A 81 8.22 -10.25 -13.17
N ARG A 82 7.12 -9.92 -12.48
CA ARG A 82 7.07 -8.78 -11.55
C ARG A 82 6.82 -9.24 -10.12
N GLY A 83 7.58 -8.67 -9.17
CA GLY A 83 7.32 -8.84 -7.75
C GLY A 83 5.99 -8.19 -7.35
N ILE A 84 5.25 -8.85 -6.46
CA ILE A 84 3.96 -8.34 -5.97
C ILE A 84 3.98 -8.24 -4.44
N LEU A 85 3.55 -7.11 -3.92
CA LEU A 85 3.22 -6.94 -2.52
C LEU A 85 1.99 -7.81 -2.20
N LYS A 86 2.09 -8.63 -1.15
CA LYS A 86 1.01 -9.51 -0.69
C LYS A 86 0.91 -9.51 0.83
N ARG A 87 -0.28 -9.75 1.38
CA ARG A 87 -0.45 -9.98 2.82
C ARG A 87 0.15 -11.33 3.20
N SER A 88 0.74 -11.41 4.40
CA SER A 88 1.30 -12.67 4.91
C SER A 88 0.20 -13.74 4.99
N GLY A 89 0.48 -14.92 4.44
CA GLY A 89 -0.45 -16.06 4.41
C GLY A 89 -1.62 -15.94 3.43
N ASP A 90 -1.74 -14.84 2.68
CA ASP A 90 -2.83 -14.64 1.72
C ASP A 90 -2.54 -15.35 0.39
N THR A 91 -3.40 -16.27 -0.02
CA THR A 91 -3.34 -16.94 -1.34
C THR A 91 -4.31 -16.33 -2.35
N GLY A 92 -5.14 -15.36 -1.93
CA GLY A 92 -6.14 -14.70 -2.75
C GLY A 92 -5.57 -13.76 -3.81
N SER A 93 -6.48 -13.05 -4.48
CA SER A 93 -6.18 -12.16 -5.61
C SER A 93 -5.70 -10.76 -5.18
N ASP A 94 -5.62 -10.46 -3.89
CA ASP A 94 -5.18 -9.15 -3.41
C ASP A 94 -3.66 -9.02 -3.57
N ASN A 95 -3.23 -8.35 -4.63
CA ASN A 95 -1.83 -8.15 -4.95
C ASN A 95 -1.59 -6.74 -5.47
N VAL A 96 -0.47 -6.12 -5.08
CA VAL A 96 -0.04 -4.82 -5.58
C VAL A 96 1.32 -4.97 -6.25
N PRO A 97 1.41 -4.91 -7.60
CA PRO A 97 2.67 -5.06 -8.28
C PRO A 97 3.64 -3.91 -7.97
N VAL A 98 4.93 -4.26 -7.87
CA VAL A 98 6.01 -3.30 -7.62
C VAL A 98 7.05 -3.40 -8.74
N ARG A 99 7.46 -2.25 -9.26
CA ARG A 99 8.59 -2.14 -10.18
C ARG A 99 9.84 -1.77 -9.39
N LEU A 100 10.94 -2.46 -9.69
CA LEU A 100 12.28 -2.14 -9.21
C LEU A 100 13.08 -1.57 -10.38
N CYS A 101 13.62 -0.37 -10.23
CA CYS A 101 14.35 0.35 -11.27
C CYS A 101 15.73 0.78 -10.78
N THR A 102 16.67 0.92 -11.70
CA THR A 102 18.06 1.37 -11.42
C THR A 102 18.25 2.88 -11.59
N ASP A 103 17.23 3.59 -12.05
CA ASP A 103 17.25 5.04 -12.27
C ASP A 103 15.99 5.73 -11.73
N SER A 104 16.11 7.01 -11.41
CA SER A 104 15.03 7.83 -10.84
C SER A 104 13.93 8.18 -11.84
N ALA A 105 14.18 8.02 -13.15
CA ALA A 105 13.17 8.19 -14.19
C ALA A 105 12.35 6.90 -14.41
N TYR A 106 12.72 5.80 -13.74
CA TYR A 106 12.13 4.47 -13.87
C TYR A 106 12.14 3.94 -15.31
N ALA A 107 13.19 4.29 -16.08
CA ALA A 107 13.35 3.87 -17.46
C ALA A 107 13.83 2.41 -17.57
N THR A 108 14.69 1.98 -16.64
CA THR A 108 15.28 0.65 -16.61
C THR A 108 14.69 -0.16 -15.47
N GLU A 109 13.73 -1.04 -15.78
CA GLU A 109 13.12 -1.96 -14.82
C GLU A 109 13.92 -3.27 -14.75
N LEU A 110 14.29 -3.69 -13.53
CA LEU A 110 14.77 -5.03 -13.25
C LEU A 110 13.55 -5.94 -13.02
N THR A 111 13.25 -6.78 -14.01
CA THR A 111 12.23 -7.82 -13.89
C THR A 111 12.83 -9.12 -13.36
N VAL A 112 12.01 -9.94 -12.72
CA VAL A 112 12.40 -11.25 -12.19
C VAL A 112 12.84 -12.15 -13.34
N GLY A 113 14.08 -12.63 -13.28
CA GLY A 113 14.71 -13.41 -14.36
C GLY A 113 15.07 -12.59 -15.60
N GLY A 114 14.94 -11.26 -15.52
CA GLY A 114 15.24 -10.34 -16.61
C GLY A 114 16.74 -10.15 -16.85
N THR A 115 17.06 -9.29 -17.82
CA THR A 115 18.44 -8.94 -18.15
C THR A 115 19.14 -8.24 -16.98
N PRO A 116 20.38 -8.61 -16.65
CA PRO A 116 21.14 -7.92 -15.62
C PRO A 116 21.45 -6.48 -16.03
N PHE A 117 21.57 -5.58 -15.05
CA PHE A 117 22.07 -4.22 -15.22
C PHE A 117 23.48 -4.10 -14.68
N VAL A 118 24.35 -3.43 -15.45
CA VAL A 118 25.78 -3.35 -15.19
C VAL A 118 26.17 -1.93 -14.81
N TYR A 119 26.68 -1.76 -13.59
CA TYR A 119 27.37 -0.56 -13.14
C TYR A 119 28.86 -0.69 -13.43
N GLY A 120 29.36 0.08 -14.39
CA GLY A 120 30.79 0.13 -14.74
C GLY A 120 31.57 1.13 -13.88
N SER A 121 32.90 1.13 -14.06
CA SER A 121 33.85 1.93 -13.27
C SER A 121 33.46 3.39 -13.08
N GLN A 122 32.99 4.10 -14.12
CA GLN A 122 32.64 5.53 -14.01
C GLN A 122 31.53 5.78 -13.00
N THR A 123 30.50 4.94 -12.98
CA THR A 123 29.40 5.05 -12.02
C THR A 123 29.89 4.71 -10.61
N LEU A 124 30.75 3.69 -10.49
CA LEU A 124 31.33 3.28 -9.21
C LEU A 124 32.26 4.36 -8.63
N ILE A 125 33.03 5.07 -9.45
CA ILE A 125 33.87 6.21 -9.04
C ILE A 125 33.00 7.33 -8.48
N ASN A 126 31.90 7.67 -9.16
CA ASN A 126 30.97 8.70 -8.70
C ASN A 126 30.32 8.32 -7.35
N LEU A 127 30.05 7.04 -7.14
CA LEU A 127 29.45 6.52 -5.90
C LEU A 127 30.46 6.44 -4.74
N ALA A 128 31.72 6.08 -5.02
CA ALA A 128 32.79 5.97 -4.03
C ALA A 128 33.27 7.34 -3.50
N GLY A 129 33.02 8.41 -4.27
CA GLY A 129 33.45 9.76 -3.94
C GLY A 129 34.97 9.96 -3.97
N LEU A 130 35.41 11.20 -3.72
CA LEU A 130 36.83 11.60 -3.84
C LEU A 130 37.74 10.91 -2.82
N LEU A 131 37.19 10.47 -1.67
CA LEU A 131 37.93 9.83 -0.58
C LEU A 131 38.08 8.30 -0.73
N GLY A 132 37.43 7.70 -1.74
CA GLY A 132 37.86 6.41 -2.28
C GLY A 132 37.47 5.13 -1.55
N SER A 133 36.40 5.10 -0.77
CA SER A 133 35.94 3.84 -0.18
C SER A 133 35.41 2.87 -1.25
N LEU A 134 35.62 1.56 -1.06
CA LEU A 134 35.06 0.51 -1.94
C LEU A 134 33.72 -0.01 -1.40
N ASN A 135 33.00 0.84 -0.68
CA ASN A 135 31.65 0.58 -0.20
C ASN A 135 30.68 1.37 -1.08
N PHE A 136 29.97 0.67 -1.95
CA PHE A 136 29.09 1.29 -2.93
C PHE A 136 27.66 1.30 -2.41
N THR A 137 27.13 2.51 -2.17
CA THR A 137 25.73 2.74 -1.80
C THR A 137 24.94 3.02 -3.07
N ILE A 138 24.40 1.98 -3.71
CA ILE A 138 23.74 2.12 -5.02
C ILE A 138 22.24 2.39 -4.80
N PRO A 139 21.70 3.56 -5.18
CA PRO A 139 20.27 3.82 -5.04
C PRO A 139 19.48 2.93 -6.00
N ILE A 140 18.38 2.37 -5.48
CA ILE A 140 17.40 1.62 -6.25
C ILE A 140 16.01 2.23 -6.02
N TYR A 141 15.23 2.28 -7.09
CA TYR A 141 13.99 3.03 -7.14
C TYR A 141 12.82 2.06 -7.25
N LEU A 142 11.87 2.16 -6.33
CA LEU A 142 10.70 1.31 -6.26
C LEU A 142 9.46 2.14 -6.53
N ARG A 143 8.51 1.59 -7.30
CA ARG A 143 7.18 2.19 -7.46
C ARG A 143 6.09 1.14 -7.54
N THR A 144 4.91 1.46 -7.02
CA THR A 144 3.71 0.62 -7.17
C THR A 144 3.13 0.74 -8.59
N VAL A 145 2.29 -0.22 -8.97
CA VAL A 145 1.48 -0.15 -10.20
C VAL A 145 0.00 -0.02 -9.80
N PRO A 146 -0.68 1.07 -10.21
CA PRO A 146 -2.10 1.30 -9.89
C PRO A 146 -3.02 0.36 -10.68
N GLY A 147 -4.31 0.35 -10.33
CA GLY A 147 -5.36 -0.44 -10.99
C GLY A 147 -5.79 -1.70 -10.22
N GLN A 148 -5.23 -1.94 -9.03
CA GLN A 148 -5.57 -3.11 -8.22
C GLN A 148 -6.63 -2.78 -7.17
N VAL A 149 -7.70 -3.58 -7.14
CA VAL A 149 -8.74 -3.52 -6.11
C VAL A 149 -8.43 -4.55 -5.03
N VAL A 150 -7.87 -4.07 -3.92
CA VAL A 150 -7.38 -4.90 -2.82
C VAL A 150 -8.03 -4.48 -1.50
N ALA A 151 -8.14 -5.41 -0.55
CA ALA A 151 -8.61 -5.10 0.80
C ALA A 151 -7.51 -4.45 1.65
N ALA A 152 -7.88 -3.83 2.78
CA ALA A 152 -6.91 -3.26 3.70
C ALA A 152 -6.01 -4.32 4.34
N GLY A 153 -4.83 -3.89 4.81
CA GLY A 153 -3.89 -4.74 5.53
C GLY A 153 -2.44 -4.32 5.32
N THR A 154 -1.53 -5.10 5.91
CA THR A 154 -0.09 -4.93 5.74
C THR A 154 0.40 -5.84 4.63
N TYR A 155 0.98 -5.24 3.59
CA TYR A 155 1.49 -5.93 2.41
C TYR A 155 3.02 -5.93 2.40
N GLN A 156 3.60 -7.05 1.97
CA GLN A 156 5.04 -7.23 1.93
C GLN A 156 5.48 -8.07 0.73
N VAL A 157 6.70 -7.80 0.25
CA VAL A 157 7.43 -8.66 -0.68
C VAL A 157 8.93 -8.55 -0.37
N THR A 158 9.65 -9.65 -0.48
CA THR A 158 11.13 -9.61 -0.50
C THR A 158 11.61 -9.89 -1.91
N LEU A 159 12.32 -8.91 -2.49
CA LEU A 159 12.94 -8.99 -3.81
C LEU A 159 14.38 -9.48 -3.63
N ASN A 160 14.74 -10.57 -4.30
CA ASN A 160 16.05 -11.20 -4.21
C ASN A 160 16.94 -10.71 -5.35
N MET A 161 17.73 -9.67 -5.08
CA MET A 161 18.64 -9.10 -6.06
C MET A 161 19.98 -9.82 -6.00
N ALA A 162 20.27 -10.60 -7.04
CA ALA A 162 21.60 -11.18 -7.21
C ALA A 162 22.58 -10.08 -7.59
N VAL A 163 23.74 -10.12 -6.94
CA VAL A 163 24.85 -9.20 -7.16
C VAL A 163 26.06 -10.02 -7.54
N THR A 164 26.68 -9.69 -8.66
CA THR A 164 28.02 -10.17 -9.02
C THR A 164 28.93 -8.97 -9.10
N TYR A 165 30.09 -9.04 -8.44
CA TYR A 165 31.04 -7.94 -8.39
C TYR A 165 32.44 -8.38 -8.81
N ARG A 166 33.14 -7.43 -9.40
CA ARG A 166 34.56 -7.47 -9.76
C ARG A 166 35.15 -6.12 -9.42
N ILE A 167 35.81 -6.03 -8.27
CA ILE A 167 36.37 -4.78 -7.76
C ILE A 167 37.88 -4.91 -7.59
N CYS A 168 38.61 -3.95 -8.15
CA CYS A 168 40.02 -3.81 -7.93
C CYS A 168 40.28 -3.13 -6.59
N THR A 169 41.05 -3.79 -5.73
CA THR A 169 41.38 -3.30 -4.38
C THR A 169 42.79 -2.70 -4.29
N SER A 170 43.65 -2.92 -5.30
CA SER A 170 44.99 -2.33 -5.43
C SER A 170 45.01 -1.07 -6.30
N ILE A 171 46.11 -0.30 -6.26
CA ILE A 171 46.37 0.77 -7.24
C ILE A 171 46.35 0.18 -8.66
N ALA A 172 45.56 0.79 -9.55
CA ALA A 172 45.56 0.44 -10.97
C ALA A 172 46.63 1.26 -11.70
N ILE A 173 47.61 0.59 -12.34
CA ILE A 173 48.60 1.22 -13.22
C ILE A 173 48.40 0.62 -14.61
N GLY A 174 48.05 1.44 -15.61
CA GLY A 174 47.87 0.98 -16.99
C GLY A 174 46.77 -0.08 -17.18
N ASN A 175 45.62 0.06 -16.53
CA ASN A 175 44.50 -0.90 -16.50
C ASN A 175 44.78 -2.27 -15.86
N LEU A 176 45.97 -2.50 -15.29
CA LEU A 176 46.27 -3.74 -14.59
C LEU A 176 45.84 -3.66 -13.12
N CYS A 177 44.98 -4.59 -12.70
CA CYS A 177 44.61 -4.77 -11.29
C CYS A 177 45.46 -5.88 -10.67
N LEU A 178 46.23 -5.57 -9.63
CA LEU A 178 47.12 -6.53 -8.97
C LEU A 178 46.39 -7.39 -7.94
N SER A 179 45.35 -6.83 -7.31
CA SER A 179 44.47 -7.56 -6.40
C SER A 179 43.01 -7.27 -6.73
N GLU A 180 42.30 -8.31 -7.15
CA GLU A 180 40.90 -8.25 -7.52
C GLU A 180 40.06 -9.04 -6.54
N GLN A 181 38.96 -8.43 -6.12
CA GLN A 181 37.93 -9.05 -5.31
C GLN A 181 36.75 -9.37 -6.22
N THR A 182 36.54 -10.67 -6.47
CA THR A 182 35.38 -11.17 -7.19
C THR A 182 34.49 -11.98 -6.28
N GLY A 183 33.21 -11.99 -6.59
CA GLY A 183 32.25 -12.81 -5.88
C GLY A 183 30.83 -12.54 -6.32
N SER A 184 29.93 -13.31 -5.75
CA SER A 184 28.50 -13.14 -5.95
C SER A 184 27.74 -13.38 -4.66
N GLY A 185 26.51 -12.87 -4.60
CA GLY A 185 25.59 -13.11 -3.51
C GLY A 185 24.25 -12.45 -3.77
N VAL A 186 23.42 -12.34 -2.74
CA VAL A 186 22.07 -11.80 -2.87
C VAL A 186 21.87 -10.71 -1.83
N ILE A 187 21.35 -9.55 -2.29
CA ILE A 187 20.79 -8.52 -1.43
C ILE A 187 19.28 -8.77 -1.36
N PRO A 188 18.74 -9.27 -0.23
CA PRO A 188 17.30 -9.31 -0.03
C PRO A 188 16.79 -7.90 0.26
N ILE A 189 15.82 -7.45 -0.54
CA ILE A 189 15.18 -6.14 -0.39
C ILE A 189 13.74 -6.36 0.07
N THR A 190 13.47 -6.09 1.34
CA THR A 190 12.12 -6.20 1.90
C THR A 190 11.34 -4.91 1.69
N VAL A 191 10.27 -4.98 0.92
CA VAL A 191 9.40 -3.86 0.58
C VAL A 191 8.07 -4.02 1.30
N THR A 192 7.57 -2.94 1.91
CA THR A 192 6.32 -2.94 2.69
C THR A 192 5.38 -1.81 2.28
N ALA A 193 4.08 -2.02 2.47
CA ALA A 193 3.04 -1.00 2.36
C ALA A 193 1.91 -1.30 3.35
N ILE A 194 1.33 -0.28 3.97
CA ILE A 194 0.14 -0.39 4.82
C ILE A 194 -1.03 0.20 4.05
N LEU A 195 -2.04 -0.63 3.76
CA LEU A 195 -3.26 -0.20 3.10
C LEU A 195 -4.38 -0.10 4.13
N THR A 196 -5.00 1.07 4.27
CA THR A 196 -6.08 1.31 5.24
C THR A 196 -7.46 1.29 4.59
N ASN A 197 -8.47 0.95 5.37
CA ASN A 197 -9.87 1.06 4.95
C ASN A 197 -10.24 2.54 4.74
N ASP A 198 -11.13 2.77 3.79
CA ASP A 198 -11.65 4.09 3.45
C ASP A 198 -13.02 3.94 2.77
N CYS A 199 -13.81 5.01 2.75
CA CYS A 199 -15.09 5.10 2.07
C CYS A 199 -15.17 6.45 1.36
N THR A 200 -15.18 6.42 0.03
CA THR A 200 -14.98 7.64 -0.78
C THR A 200 -16.29 8.27 -1.23
N THR A 201 -17.37 7.49 -1.35
CA THR A 201 -18.64 7.98 -1.88
C THR A 201 -19.83 7.43 -1.08
N ILE A 202 -20.71 8.34 -0.66
CA ILE A 202 -22.06 8.03 -0.15
C ILE A 202 -23.07 8.68 -1.10
N THR A 203 -23.87 7.88 -1.78
CA THR A 203 -24.98 8.35 -2.60
C THR A 203 -26.29 8.14 -1.84
N ALA A 204 -26.85 9.22 -1.31
CA ALA A 204 -28.13 9.23 -0.60
C ALA A 204 -29.13 10.13 -1.33
N PRO A 205 -30.15 9.57 -2.02
CA PRO A 205 -31.14 10.36 -2.73
C PRO A 205 -32.07 11.13 -1.77
N ASN A 206 -32.60 12.26 -2.23
CA ASN A 206 -33.63 12.99 -1.50
C ASN A 206 -34.91 12.15 -1.39
N ILE A 207 -35.52 12.17 -0.21
CA ILE A 207 -36.83 11.58 0.05
C ILE A 207 -37.89 12.65 -0.20
N SER A 208 -38.89 12.33 -1.02
CA SER A 208 -40.07 13.18 -1.21
C SER A 208 -41.33 12.36 -0.97
N PHE A 209 -42.07 12.72 0.08
CA PHE A 209 -43.37 12.10 0.39
C PHE A 209 -44.51 12.62 -0.49
N GLY A 210 -44.27 13.65 -1.30
CA GLY A 210 -45.31 14.32 -2.08
C GLY A 210 -46.21 15.19 -1.20
N SER A 211 -47.50 15.25 -1.54
CA SER A 211 -48.49 16.04 -0.83
C SER A 211 -49.69 15.18 -0.44
N ALA A 212 -50.22 15.38 0.76
CA ALA A 212 -51.42 14.70 1.23
C ALA A 212 -52.20 15.61 2.21
N PRO A 213 -53.53 15.50 2.25
CA PRO A 213 -54.36 16.31 3.14
C PRO A 213 -54.30 15.85 4.61
N LEU A 214 -53.96 14.58 4.85
CA LEU A 214 -53.90 13.95 6.17
C LEU A 214 -52.61 13.14 6.30
N VAL A 215 -52.09 13.03 7.52
CA VAL A 215 -50.86 12.28 7.81
C VAL A 215 -50.94 10.80 7.40
N GLY A 216 -52.14 10.21 7.47
CA GLY A 216 -52.38 8.81 7.06
C GLY A 216 -52.45 8.58 5.54
N SER A 217 -52.45 9.64 4.73
CA SER A 217 -52.58 9.55 3.27
C SER A 217 -51.26 9.68 2.53
N PHE A 218 -50.14 9.90 3.23
CA PHE A 218 -48.82 9.89 2.63
C PHE A 218 -48.38 8.45 2.30
N SER A 219 -47.98 8.23 1.06
CA SER A 219 -47.36 6.97 0.65
C SER A 219 -45.96 6.82 1.22
N SER A 220 -45.55 5.58 1.51
CA SER A 220 -44.16 5.29 1.85
C SER A 220 -43.23 5.47 0.65
N VAL A 221 -42.01 5.93 0.88
CA VAL A 221 -40.98 6.07 -0.14
C VAL A 221 -39.93 4.99 0.06
N SER A 222 -39.66 4.18 -0.96
CA SER A 222 -38.61 3.16 -0.94
C SER A 222 -37.47 3.55 -1.87
N GLN A 223 -36.26 3.60 -1.32
CA GLN A 223 -35.05 4.07 -2.01
C GLN A 223 -33.83 3.30 -1.48
N THR A 224 -32.65 3.60 -2.02
CA THR A 224 -31.39 2.94 -1.67
C THR A 224 -30.31 3.98 -1.40
N ILE A 225 -29.57 3.83 -0.30
CA ILE A 225 -28.28 4.51 -0.10
C ILE A 225 -27.19 3.58 -0.60
N ASN A 226 -26.32 4.09 -1.48
CA ASN A 226 -25.15 3.34 -1.94
C ASN A 226 -23.88 3.89 -1.28
N VAL A 227 -23.04 3.01 -0.77
CA VAL A 227 -21.78 3.36 -0.12
C VAL A 227 -20.65 2.62 -0.81
N LEU A 228 -19.63 3.36 -1.26
CA LEU A 228 -18.41 2.84 -1.86
C LEU A 228 -17.30 2.83 -0.81
N CYS A 229 -16.87 1.64 -0.39
CA CYS A 229 -15.82 1.45 0.61
C CYS A 229 -14.77 0.43 0.15
N SER A 230 -13.64 0.38 0.86
CA SER A 230 -12.58 -0.61 0.63
C SER A 230 -13.12 -2.03 0.57
N LYS A 231 -12.57 -2.82 -0.36
CA LYS A 231 -12.93 -4.23 -0.56
C LYS A 231 -12.85 -4.98 0.76
N GLY A 232 -13.88 -5.77 1.08
CA GLY A 232 -13.90 -6.60 2.29
C GLY A 232 -13.96 -5.84 3.62
N SER A 233 -14.07 -4.51 3.61
CA SER A 233 -14.19 -3.74 4.84
C SER A 233 -15.53 -4.01 5.54
N THR A 234 -15.48 -4.09 6.86
CA THR A 234 -16.66 -4.15 7.73
C THR A 234 -16.86 -2.77 8.34
N TYR A 235 -18.07 -2.24 8.25
CA TYR A 235 -18.44 -0.92 8.75
C TYR A 235 -19.94 -0.88 9.06
N THR A 236 -20.39 0.17 9.73
CA THR A 236 -21.80 0.43 10.00
C THR A 236 -22.22 1.79 9.46
N VAL A 237 -23.40 1.84 8.83
CA VAL A 237 -24.01 3.06 8.32
C VAL A 237 -25.05 3.57 9.31
N GLY A 238 -24.88 4.79 9.78
CA GLY A 238 -25.80 5.49 10.68
C GLY A 238 -26.61 6.55 9.94
N LEU A 239 -27.80 6.81 10.45
CA LEU A 239 -28.62 7.95 10.07
C LEU A 239 -28.91 8.78 11.33
N SER A 240 -28.52 10.05 11.34
CA SER A 240 -28.87 10.98 12.43
C SER A 240 -30.39 11.10 12.64
N ASN A 241 -30.82 11.71 13.74
CA ASN A 241 -32.25 11.94 14.01
C ASN A 241 -32.82 13.19 13.29
N GLY A 242 -32.13 13.70 12.27
CA GLY A 242 -32.52 14.90 11.55
C GLY A 242 -32.12 16.20 12.27
N SER A 243 -32.50 17.33 11.69
CA SER A 243 -32.29 18.68 12.23
C SER A 243 -33.32 19.05 13.30
N TYR A 244 -34.48 18.39 13.31
CA TYR A 244 -35.57 18.70 14.25
C TYR A 244 -36.05 17.48 15.06
N PRO A 245 -35.17 16.74 15.73
CA PRO A 245 -35.57 15.57 16.50
C PRO A 245 -36.46 15.95 17.70
N VAL A 246 -37.45 15.10 17.98
CA VAL A 246 -38.18 15.11 19.26
C VAL A 246 -37.93 13.76 19.92
N GLY A 247 -37.06 13.75 20.94
CA GLY A 247 -36.47 12.51 21.42
C GLY A 247 -35.63 11.85 20.33
N SER A 248 -35.92 10.60 19.99
CA SER A 248 -35.30 9.91 18.86
C SER A 248 -36.05 10.06 17.54
N VAL A 249 -37.28 10.57 17.55
CA VAL A 249 -38.15 10.61 16.35
C VAL A 249 -37.75 11.77 15.45
N ARG A 250 -37.58 11.49 14.16
CA ARG A 250 -37.27 12.51 13.14
C ARG A 250 -38.51 13.35 12.83
N ASN A 251 -38.31 14.64 12.58
CA ASN A 251 -39.39 15.52 12.16
C ASN A 251 -38.94 16.44 11.04
N MET A 252 -39.79 16.56 10.04
CA MET A 252 -39.71 17.68 9.11
C MET A 252 -40.34 18.93 9.75
N ALA A 253 -39.83 20.10 9.43
CA ALA A 253 -40.25 21.36 10.01
C ALA A 253 -40.87 22.31 8.98
N SER A 254 -41.92 23.02 9.40
CA SER A 254 -42.46 24.20 8.73
C SER A 254 -42.68 25.29 9.77
N GLY A 255 -41.69 26.19 9.93
CA GLY A 255 -41.63 27.09 11.07
C GLY A 255 -41.58 26.33 12.40
N ALA A 256 -42.53 26.58 13.30
CA ALA A 256 -42.67 25.85 14.56
C ALA A 256 -43.39 24.49 14.42
N ASN A 257 -44.07 24.24 13.29
CA ASN A 257 -44.83 23.02 13.09
C ASN A 257 -43.91 21.85 12.76
N ARG A 258 -44.29 20.64 13.20
CA ARG A 258 -43.52 19.41 13.00
C ARG A 258 -44.39 18.36 12.31
N LEU A 259 -43.77 17.61 11.41
CA LEU A 259 -44.34 16.43 10.76
C LEU A 259 -43.39 15.26 11.00
N SER A 260 -43.77 14.35 11.90
CA SER A 260 -42.95 13.21 12.29
C SER A 260 -42.87 12.17 11.19
N TYR A 261 -41.67 11.62 10.98
CA TYR A 261 -41.42 10.57 10.00
C TYR A 261 -40.31 9.66 10.51
N GLU A 262 -40.18 8.48 9.90
CA GLU A 262 -39.06 7.59 10.19
C GLU A 262 -38.55 6.89 8.93
N ILE A 263 -37.30 6.42 9.03
CA ILE A 263 -36.61 5.64 8.00
C ILE A 263 -36.32 4.26 8.56
N TYR A 264 -36.81 3.23 7.89
CA TYR A 264 -36.71 1.84 8.29
C TYR A 264 -35.82 1.04 7.34
N LYS A 265 -35.16 0.02 7.88
CA LYS A 265 -34.30 -0.88 7.12
C LYS A 265 -35.14 -1.76 6.20
N SER A 266 -34.88 -1.71 4.90
CA SER A 266 -35.62 -2.43 3.86
C SER A 266 -37.13 -2.24 4.06
N THR A 267 -37.92 -3.30 3.91
CA THR A 267 -39.37 -3.29 4.12
C THR A 267 -39.80 -3.58 5.58
N THR A 268 -38.85 -3.62 6.52
CA THR A 268 -39.09 -3.98 7.92
C THR A 268 -39.62 -2.81 8.77
N SER A 269 -39.88 -3.08 10.05
CA SER A 269 -40.12 -2.05 11.08
C SER A 269 -38.87 -1.69 11.89
N ASN A 270 -37.70 -2.22 11.53
CA ASN A 270 -36.45 -1.90 12.22
C ASN A 270 -36.00 -0.49 11.86
N ARG A 271 -35.99 0.40 12.85
CA ARG A 271 -35.53 1.77 12.70
C ARG A 271 -34.07 1.80 12.23
N TRP A 272 -33.77 2.66 11.26
CA TRP A 272 -32.40 2.97 10.87
C TRP A 272 -32.00 4.28 11.53
N GLY A 273 -31.07 4.20 12.48
CA GLY A 273 -30.73 5.29 13.40
C GLY A 273 -29.23 5.48 13.61
N PRO A 274 -28.83 6.37 14.51
CA PRO A 274 -27.43 6.79 14.64
C PRO A 274 -26.60 5.83 15.50
N GLY A 275 -27.21 5.02 16.37
CA GLY A 275 -26.50 4.27 17.40
C GLY A 275 -26.92 2.80 17.53
N GLY A 276 -26.06 2.01 18.16
CA GLY A 276 -26.32 0.62 18.51
C GLY A 276 -26.81 -0.24 17.35
N THR A 277 -27.84 -1.05 17.60
CA THR A 277 -28.45 -1.96 16.61
C THR A 277 -29.28 -1.25 15.55
N GLU A 278 -29.53 0.06 15.70
CA GLU A 278 -30.22 0.87 14.68
C GLU A 278 -29.30 1.23 13.52
N ARG A 279 -27.97 1.26 13.73
CA ARG A 279 -27.00 1.35 12.64
C ARG A 279 -27.07 0.10 11.76
N TRP A 280 -26.73 0.21 10.49
CA TRP A 280 -26.79 -0.91 9.55
C TRP A 280 -25.40 -1.42 9.21
N SER A 281 -25.09 -2.66 9.61
CA SER A 281 -23.84 -3.34 9.26
C SER A 281 -23.71 -3.55 7.75
N SER A 282 -22.52 -3.31 7.23
CA SER A 282 -22.16 -3.61 5.84
C SER A 282 -22.23 -5.11 5.53
N THR A 283 -22.08 -5.99 6.53
CA THR A 283 -22.20 -7.45 6.36
C THR A 283 -23.62 -7.91 6.03
N THR A 284 -24.63 -7.10 6.35
CA THR A 284 -26.05 -7.36 6.05
C THR A 284 -26.65 -6.31 5.11
N SER A 285 -25.79 -5.71 4.26
CA SER A 285 -26.22 -4.81 3.19
C SER A 285 -27.22 -5.48 2.24
N SER A 286 -28.10 -4.70 1.62
CA SER A 286 -29.13 -5.20 0.70
C SER A 286 -28.57 -5.68 -0.64
N ALA A 287 -27.45 -5.10 -1.08
CA ALA A 287 -26.78 -5.48 -2.32
C ALA A 287 -25.27 -5.23 -2.21
N VAL A 288 -24.49 -5.95 -3.02
CA VAL A 288 -23.03 -5.79 -3.15
C VAL A 288 -22.68 -5.82 -4.64
N SER A 289 -21.86 -4.89 -5.11
CA SER A 289 -21.34 -4.89 -6.48
C SER A 289 -20.37 -6.05 -6.73
N ALA A 290 -20.16 -6.40 -8.00
CA ALA A 290 -19.30 -7.53 -8.38
C ALA A 290 -17.82 -7.35 -7.94
N ASP A 291 -17.33 -6.11 -7.87
CA ASP A 291 -16.00 -5.77 -7.36
C ASP A 291 -15.91 -5.76 -5.82
N GLY A 292 -17.04 -5.91 -5.13
CA GLY A 292 -17.12 -5.93 -3.67
C GLY A 292 -16.92 -4.57 -2.99
N LEU A 293 -16.91 -3.47 -3.74
CA LEU A 293 -16.65 -2.12 -3.22
C LEU A 293 -17.93 -1.36 -2.85
N THR A 294 -18.98 -1.48 -3.67
CA THR A 294 -20.23 -0.75 -3.46
C THR A 294 -21.22 -1.63 -2.74
N ARG A 295 -21.81 -1.12 -1.66
CA ARG A 295 -22.91 -1.74 -0.93
C ARG A 295 -24.15 -0.87 -0.98
N GLY A 296 -25.28 -1.49 -1.31
CA GLY A 296 -26.59 -0.86 -1.31
C GLY A 296 -27.36 -1.16 -0.03
N PHE A 297 -28.04 -0.15 0.51
CA PHE A 297 -28.86 -0.22 1.71
C PHE A 297 -30.26 0.28 1.37
N ASN A 298 -31.18 -0.66 1.08
CA ASN A 298 -32.55 -0.34 0.72
C ASN A 298 -33.31 0.10 1.98
N TYR A 299 -34.05 1.18 1.92
CA TYR A 299 -34.84 1.66 3.05
C TYR A 299 -36.24 2.04 2.63
N THR A 300 -37.14 2.07 3.62
CA THR A 300 -38.48 2.63 3.46
C THR A 300 -38.65 3.78 4.45
N ALA A 301 -38.90 4.98 3.92
CA ALA A 301 -39.26 6.15 4.69
C ALA A 301 -40.78 6.29 4.77
N ARG A 302 -41.32 6.69 5.92
CA ARG A 302 -42.77 6.84 6.15
C ARG A 302 -43.05 8.03 7.06
N VAL A 303 -44.08 8.81 6.73
CA VAL A 303 -44.70 9.73 7.69
C VAL A 303 -45.41 8.91 8.76
N LEU A 304 -45.22 9.25 10.03
CA LEU A 304 -45.86 8.52 11.13
C LEU A 304 -47.35 8.87 11.19
N THR A 305 -48.22 7.88 11.34
CA THR A 305 -49.67 8.09 11.34
C THR A 305 -50.23 8.39 12.73
N SER A 306 -49.45 8.14 13.79
CA SER A 306 -49.82 8.35 15.19
C SER A 306 -49.56 9.78 15.69
N GLN A 307 -49.82 10.78 14.85
CA GLN A 307 -49.65 12.20 15.17
C GLN A 307 -50.89 12.99 14.70
N ASN A 308 -51.12 14.16 15.28
CA ASN A 308 -52.15 15.07 14.77
C ASN A 308 -51.72 15.61 13.41
N THR A 309 -52.66 15.79 12.47
CA THR A 309 -52.36 16.43 11.19
C THR A 309 -51.95 17.89 11.43
N PRO A 310 -50.70 18.27 11.10
CA PRO A 310 -50.25 19.64 11.31
C PRO A 310 -50.84 20.58 10.24
N PRO A 311 -50.75 21.91 10.39
CA PRO A 311 -51.24 22.85 9.40
C PRO A 311 -50.63 22.62 8.01
N ALA A 312 -51.38 22.99 6.97
CA ALA A 312 -50.89 22.91 5.59
C ALA A 312 -49.61 23.74 5.42
N GLY A 313 -48.60 23.17 4.74
CA GLY A 313 -47.32 23.82 4.51
C GLY A 313 -46.29 22.86 3.92
N ASN A 314 -45.15 23.42 3.56
CA ASN A 314 -43.99 22.64 3.12
C ASN A 314 -43.12 22.32 4.34
N TYR A 315 -42.84 21.03 4.54
CA TYR A 315 -42.04 20.53 5.65
C TYR A 315 -40.74 19.94 5.11
N SER A 316 -39.59 20.31 5.69
CA SER A 316 -38.29 19.76 5.33
C SER A 316 -37.46 19.36 6.55
N ASP A 317 -36.56 18.39 6.36
CA ASP A 317 -35.56 17.97 7.33
C ASP A 317 -34.23 17.69 6.61
N SER A 318 -33.13 17.64 7.35
CA SER A 318 -31.83 17.21 6.85
C SER A 318 -31.29 16.08 7.73
N VAL A 319 -31.08 14.91 7.12
CA VAL A 319 -30.54 13.73 7.80
C VAL A 319 -29.10 13.51 7.36
N VAL A 320 -28.18 13.60 8.32
CA VAL A 320 -26.79 13.20 8.12
C VAL A 320 -26.69 11.68 8.04
N VAL A 321 -26.02 11.18 7.00
CA VAL A 321 -25.57 9.80 6.85
C VAL A 321 -24.13 9.73 7.28
N ASP A 322 -23.80 8.83 8.20
CA ASP A 322 -22.44 8.65 8.70
C ASP A 322 -21.99 7.19 8.61
N LEU A 323 -20.67 6.98 8.64
CA LEU A 323 -20.02 5.68 8.55
C LEU A 323 -19.07 5.51 9.73
N SER A 324 -19.02 4.31 10.29
CA SER A 324 -18.01 3.91 11.28
C SER A 324 -17.46 2.55 10.93
N PHE A 325 -16.13 2.44 10.88
CA PHE A 325 -15.43 1.15 10.90
C PHE A 325 -15.53 0.50 12.28
#